data_AF-A0A973SC80-F1
#
_entry.id   AF-A0A973SC80-F1
#
_cell.length_a   1.000
_cell.length_b   1.000
_cell.length_c   1.000
_cell.angle_alpha   90.00
_cell.angle_beta   90.00
_cell.angle_gamma   90.00
#
_symmetry.space_group_name_H-M   'P 1'
#
loop_
_entity.id
_entity.type
_entity.pdbx_description
1 polymer ?
#
loop_
_entity_poly.entity_id
_entity_poly.type
_entity_poly.pdbx_seq_one_letter_code
_entity_poly.pdbx_strand_id
1 'polypeptide(L)'
;NKMKGMGQIVSWSVRDESLHCEGIIKLFHTFVKERDCLTKSVKEDILDVCQKTVRLEDAFIDLAFEMGPVNGMSPKEIKKYIRYIADWRLGQLGFAPIYMVDEHPLPWLAPLLNGVEHANFFETRATEYSKAATRGNWNEVWDNFDRRQKAKTKAANESGAADAEPKDEGGDMFSAAGVAAE
;
A
#
# COMPACT_ATOMS: atom_id res chain seq x y z
N ASN A 1 -0.19 -12.65 17.23
CA ASN A 1 -0.89 -12.30 15.97
C ASN A 1 -2.24 -11.65 16.24
N LYS A 2 -2.26 -10.37 16.62
CA LYS A 2 -3.47 -9.54 16.71
C LYS A 2 -3.39 -8.43 15.66
N MET A 3 -4.54 -7.96 15.16
CA MET A 3 -4.65 -6.80 14.25
C MET A 3 -3.81 -6.89 12.96
N LYS A 4 -3.79 -8.06 12.29
CA LYS A 4 -2.96 -8.29 11.09
C LYS A 4 -3.17 -7.26 9.97
N GLY A 5 -4.42 -6.93 9.65
CA GLY A 5 -4.73 -5.94 8.61
C GLY A 5 -4.19 -4.54 8.94
N MET A 6 -4.29 -4.13 10.21
CA MET A 6 -3.70 -2.86 10.66
C MET A 6 -2.17 -2.91 10.60
N GLY A 7 -1.55 -4.03 11.00
CA GLY A 7 -0.10 -4.22 10.90
C GLY A 7 0.43 -4.12 9.48
N GLN A 8 -0.32 -4.63 8.50
CA GLN A 8 0.01 -4.55 7.08
C GLN A 8 -0.03 -3.10 6.57
N ILE A 9 -1.07 -2.33 6.91
CA ILE A 9 -1.13 -0.91 6.54
C ILE A 9 0.04 -0.13 7.16
N VAL A 10 0.34 -0.38 8.44
CA VAL A 10 1.48 0.25 9.12
C VAL A 10 2.80 -0.11 8.44
N SER A 11 2.99 -1.35 7.97
CA SER A 11 4.23 -1.74 7.29
C SER A 11 4.42 -1.00 5.96
N TRP A 12 3.35 -0.76 5.21
CA TRP A 12 3.40 0.07 3.99
C TRP A 12 3.74 1.53 4.32
N SER A 13 3.08 2.11 5.33
CA SER A 13 3.41 3.48 5.78
C SER A 13 4.88 3.61 6.19
N VAL A 14 5.44 2.63 6.90
CA VAL A 14 6.86 2.66 7.30
C VAL A 14 7.80 2.59 6.10
N ARG A 15 7.45 1.84 5.05
CA ARG A 15 8.25 1.78 3.81
C ARG A 15 8.25 3.13 3.09
N ASP A 16 7.09 3.75 2.98
CA ASP A 16 6.95 5.07 2.36
C ASP A 16 7.76 6.12 3.14
N GLU A 17 7.63 6.17 4.46
CA GLU A 17 8.38 7.13 5.28
C GLU A 17 9.89 6.88 5.26
N SER A 18 10.32 5.63 5.07
CA SER A 18 11.74 5.32 4.87
C SER A 18 12.27 5.93 3.57
N LEU A 19 11.51 5.83 2.48
CA LEU A 19 11.86 6.46 1.20
C LEU A 19 11.82 7.99 1.27
N HIS A 20 10.81 8.56 1.94
CA HIS A 20 10.73 10.00 2.19
C HIS A 20 11.97 10.51 2.94
N CYS A 21 12.34 9.84 4.04
CA CYS A 21 13.53 10.18 4.81
C CYS A 21 14.80 10.13 3.94
N GLU A 22 15.00 9.05 3.18
CA GLU A 22 16.16 8.91 2.31
C GLU A 22 16.23 10.02 1.25
N GLY A 23 15.10 10.35 0.64
CA GLY A 23 15.00 11.43 -0.34
C GLY A 23 15.35 12.81 0.25
N ILE A 24 14.80 13.13 1.42
CA ILE A 24 15.06 14.41 2.12
C ILE A 24 16.53 14.51 2.54
N ILE A 25 17.14 13.42 3.02
CA ILE A 25 18.56 13.40 3.40
C ILE A 25 19.44 13.65 2.18
N LYS A 26 19.15 13.01 1.03
CA LYS A 26 19.87 13.27 -0.23
C LYS A 26 19.73 14.72 -0.67
N LEU A 27 18.52 15.27 -0.59
CA LEU A 27 18.26 16.68 -0.92
C LEU A 27 19.04 17.63 0.01
N PHE A 28 19.04 17.37 1.32
CA PHE A 28 19.80 18.13 2.29
C PHE A 28 21.29 18.20 1.92
N HIS A 29 21.93 17.06 1.67
CA HIS A 29 23.34 17.01 1.32
C HIS A 29 23.65 17.74 0.01
N THR A 30 22.82 17.55 -1.02
CA THR A 30 22.96 18.26 -2.31
C THR A 30 22.82 19.76 -2.13
N PHE A 31 21.79 20.21 -1.40
CA PHE A 31 21.54 21.63 -1.17
C PHE A 31 22.67 22.30 -0.38
N VAL A 32 23.16 21.64 0.67
CA VAL A 32 24.31 22.11 1.45
C VAL A 32 25.55 22.22 0.58
N LYS A 33 25.81 21.21 -0.28
CA LYS A 33 26.96 21.22 -1.19
C LYS A 33 26.89 22.35 -2.23
N GLU A 34 25.71 22.66 -2.74
CA GLU A 34 25.51 23.70 -3.76
C GLU A 34 25.52 25.12 -3.20
N ARG A 35 25.10 25.30 -1.93
CA ARG A 35 24.86 26.62 -1.35
C ARG A 35 25.80 27.01 -0.20
N ASP A 36 26.60 26.07 0.29
CA ASP A 36 27.48 26.24 1.46
C ASP A 36 26.77 26.92 2.66
N CYS A 37 25.50 26.53 2.87
CA CYS A 37 24.62 27.20 3.82
C CYS A 37 24.60 26.55 5.21
N LEU A 38 25.38 25.49 5.42
CA LEU A 38 25.42 24.75 6.70
C LEU A 38 26.35 25.46 7.70
N THR A 39 25.96 26.67 8.08
CA THR A 39 26.67 27.50 9.06
C THR A 39 26.60 26.88 10.46
N LYS A 40 27.42 27.39 11.37
CA LYS A 40 27.41 26.97 12.78
C LYS A 40 26.01 27.12 13.42
N SER A 41 25.34 28.25 13.19
CA SER A 41 23.99 28.49 13.71
C SER A 41 22.99 27.43 13.22
N VAL A 42 23.01 27.12 11.92
CA VAL A 42 22.10 26.11 11.36
C VAL A 42 22.39 24.72 11.93
N LYS A 43 23.66 24.38 12.14
CA LYS A 43 24.05 23.11 12.79
C LYS A 43 23.52 23.04 14.22
N GLU A 44 23.64 24.11 14.98
CA GLU A 44 23.12 24.19 16.35
C GLU A 44 21.59 24.09 16.38
N ASP A 45 20.90 24.76 15.46
CA ASP A 45 19.44 24.69 15.32
C ASP A 45 18.96 23.26 15.01
N ILE A 46 19.65 22.54 14.13
CA ILE A 46 19.34 21.14 13.81
C ILE A 46 19.47 20.25 15.06
N LEU A 47 20.52 20.45 15.86
CA LEU A 47 20.74 19.70 17.10
C LEU A 47 19.68 20.03 18.16
N ASP A 48 19.31 21.31 18.32
CA ASP A 48 18.25 21.72 19.25
C ASP A 48 16.89 21.15 18.85
N VAL A 49 16.54 21.23 17.56
CA VAL A 49 15.30 20.63 17.04
C VAL A 49 15.28 19.12 17.28
N CYS A 50 16.39 18.42 17.05
CA CYS A 50 16.49 16.99 17.34
C CYS A 50 16.21 16.69 18.82
N GLN A 51 16.85 17.41 19.75
CA GLN A 51 16.63 17.23 21.18
C GLN A 51 15.20 17.58 21.59
N LYS A 52 14.62 18.64 21.02
CA LYS A 52 13.24 19.05 21.28
C LYS A 52 12.26 17.98 20.83
N THR A 53 12.44 17.41 19.65
CA THR A 53 11.62 16.31 19.15
C THR A 53 11.68 15.10 20.09
N VAL A 54 12.86 14.69 20.55
CA VAL A 54 12.98 13.58 21.51
C VAL A 54 12.23 13.87 22.82
N ARG A 55 12.25 15.10 23.33
CA ARG A 55 11.49 15.49 24.53
C ARG A 55 9.98 15.40 24.31
N LEU A 56 9.50 15.81 23.12
CA LEU A 56 8.08 15.72 22.76
C LEU A 56 7.65 14.26 22.61
N GLU A 57 8.46 13.42 21.98
CA GLU A 57 8.22 11.99 21.88
C GLU A 57 8.21 11.30 23.24
N ASP A 58 9.10 11.69 24.16
CA ASP A 58 9.09 11.17 25.53
C ASP A 58 7.73 11.45 26.22
N ALA A 59 7.20 12.67 26.07
CA ALA A 59 5.90 13.06 26.63
C ALA A 59 4.73 12.33 25.93
N PHE A 60 4.82 12.15 24.61
CA PHE A 60 3.84 11.37 23.86
C PHE A 60 3.83 9.90 24.28
N ILE A 61 5.00 9.31 24.52
CA ILE A 61 5.11 7.93 25.03
C ILE A 61 4.53 7.84 26.44
N ASP A 62 4.79 8.81 27.32
CA ASP A 62 4.17 8.80 28.64
C ASP A 62 2.63 8.82 28.54
N LEU A 63 2.08 9.68 27.68
CA LEU A 63 0.65 9.74 27.38
C LEU A 63 0.11 8.41 26.82
N ALA A 64 0.80 7.82 25.83
CA ALA A 64 0.38 6.58 25.17
C ALA A 64 0.34 5.37 26.13
N PHE A 65 1.12 5.42 27.21
CA PHE A 65 1.20 4.38 28.23
C PHE A 65 0.47 4.74 29.55
N GLU A 66 -0.33 5.82 29.59
CA GLU A 66 -1.07 6.24 30.79
C GLU A 66 -2.00 5.15 31.35
N MET A 67 -2.57 4.32 30.49
CA MET A 67 -3.44 3.21 30.87
C MET A 67 -2.68 1.96 31.37
N GLY A 68 -1.35 2.06 31.49
CA GLY A 68 -0.47 1.00 31.95
C GLY A 68 0.34 0.33 30.83
N PRO A 69 1.29 -0.56 31.20
CA PRO A 69 2.20 -1.18 30.26
C PRO A 69 1.49 -2.15 29.31
N VAL A 70 1.93 -2.18 28.06
CA VAL A 70 1.51 -3.16 27.05
C VAL A 70 2.40 -4.40 27.16
N ASN A 71 1.80 -5.59 27.08
CA ASN A 71 2.56 -6.84 27.15
C ASN A 71 3.59 -6.91 26.01
N GLY A 72 4.86 -7.15 26.36
CA GLY A 72 5.97 -7.27 25.42
C GLY A 72 6.59 -5.94 24.98
N MET A 73 6.21 -4.81 25.58
CA MET A 73 6.75 -3.50 25.25
C MET A 73 6.70 -2.56 26.45
N SER A 74 7.86 -2.10 26.94
CA SER A 74 7.91 -1.07 27.99
C SER A 74 8.11 0.34 27.42
N PRO A 75 7.56 1.38 28.07
CA PRO A 75 7.81 2.77 27.69
C PRO A 75 9.30 3.10 27.63
N LYS A 76 10.09 2.53 28.55
CA LYS A 76 11.54 2.74 28.64
C LYS A 76 12.27 2.22 27.39
N GLU A 77 11.89 1.05 26.88
CA GLU A 77 12.48 0.49 25.65
C GLU A 77 12.13 1.34 24.42
N ILE A 78 10.88 1.83 24.34
CA ILE A 78 10.45 2.72 23.24
C ILE A 78 11.19 4.07 23.30
N LYS A 79 11.32 4.66 24.49
CA LYS A 79 12.12 5.88 24.69
C LYS A 79 13.59 5.69 24.30
N LYS A 80 14.17 4.52 24.60
CA LYS A 80 15.53 4.16 24.14
C LYS A 80 15.59 4.00 22.63
N TYR A 81 14.55 3.43 22.01
CA TYR A 81 14.45 3.30 20.56
C TYR A 81 14.37 4.66 19.85
N ILE A 82 13.61 5.63 20.36
CA ILE A 82 13.58 7.00 19.82
C ILE A 82 14.97 7.64 19.83
N ARG A 83 15.74 7.46 20.91
CA ARG A 83 17.13 7.95 21.01
C ARG A 83 18.07 7.27 19.99
N TYR A 84 17.93 5.96 19.83
CA TYR A 84 18.66 5.20 18.80
C TYR A 84 18.38 5.75 17.39
N ILE A 85 17.11 5.98 17.04
CA ILE A 85 16.74 6.56 15.74
C ILE A 85 17.22 8.00 15.60
N ALA A 86 17.16 8.81 16.66
CA ALA A 86 17.67 10.18 16.64
C ALA A 86 19.17 10.22 16.30
N ASP A 87 19.99 9.42 16.98
CA ASP A 87 21.42 9.32 16.69
C ASP A 87 21.67 8.79 15.28
N TRP A 88 20.90 7.78 14.84
CA TRP A 88 21.00 7.25 13.48
C TRP A 88 20.71 8.31 12.40
N ARG A 89 19.66 9.11 12.59
CA ARG A 89 19.30 10.20 11.66
C ARG A 89 20.33 11.33 11.68
N LEU A 90 20.84 11.71 12.84
CA LEU A 90 21.94 12.67 12.95
C LEU A 90 23.18 12.19 12.21
N GLY A 91 23.54 10.91 12.36
CA GLY A 91 24.64 10.29 11.62
C GLY A 91 24.45 10.36 10.10
N GLN A 92 23.24 10.09 9.59
CA GLN A 92 22.94 10.23 8.16
C GLN A 92 23.05 11.67 7.65
N LEU A 93 22.80 12.66 8.50
CA LEU A 93 23.00 14.08 8.20
C LEU A 93 24.47 14.53 8.39
N GLY A 94 25.36 13.67 8.87
CA GLY A 94 26.78 13.97 9.09
C GLY A 94 27.11 14.59 10.44
N PHE A 95 26.22 14.46 11.43
CA PHE A 95 26.41 14.99 12.79
C PHE A 95 26.88 13.89 13.74
N ALA A 96 27.53 14.30 14.83
CA ALA A 96 27.89 13.40 15.92
C ALA A 96 26.62 12.97 16.70
N PRO A 97 26.59 11.73 17.22
CA PRO A 97 25.50 11.26 18.07
C PRO A 97 25.42 12.08 19.38
N ILE A 98 24.21 12.22 19.91
CA ILE A 98 23.92 12.93 21.17
C ILE A 98 23.71 11.93 22.30
N TYR A 99 23.01 10.83 22.03
CA TYR A 99 22.58 9.89 23.07
C TYR A 99 23.47 8.65 23.20
N MET A 100 24.38 8.44 22.23
CA MET A 100 25.35 7.34 22.21
C MET A 100 24.68 5.96 22.34
N VAL A 101 23.56 5.77 21.65
CA VAL A 101 22.83 4.48 21.66
C VAL A 101 23.24 3.68 20.43
N ASP A 102 24.20 2.78 20.60
CA ASP A 102 24.76 2.01 19.47
C ASP A 102 23.92 0.78 19.10
N GLU A 103 23.27 0.17 20.09
CA GLU A 103 22.52 -1.07 19.90
C GLU A 103 21.02 -0.82 19.69
N HIS A 104 20.44 -1.48 18.70
CA HIS A 104 19.01 -1.43 18.42
C HIS A 104 18.21 -2.09 19.58
N PRO A 105 17.45 -1.32 20.38
CA PRO A 105 16.85 -1.82 21.61
C PRO A 105 15.62 -2.72 21.41
N LEU A 106 15.05 -2.75 20.20
CA LEU A 106 13.89 -3.57 19.83
C LEU A 106 14.22 -4.56 18.69
N PRO A 107 15.04 -5.59 18.93
CA PRO A 107 15.56 -6.45 17.85
C PRO A 107 14.47 -7.19 17.06
N TRP A 108 13.28 -7.39 17.63
CA TRP A 108 12.14 -8.01 16.97
C TRP A 108 11.47 -7.10 15.92
N LEU A 109 11.72 -5.78 15.96
CA LEU A 109 11.08 -4.81 15.06
C LEU A 109 11.63 -4.90 13.63
N ALA A 110 12.93 -5.10 13.47
CA ALA A 110 13.55 -5.16 12.15
C ALA A 110 13.02 -6.32 11.28
N PRO A 111 12.91 -7.57 11.79
CA PRO A 111 12.26 -8.65 11.05
C PRO A 111 10.77 -8.41 10.76
N LEU A 112 10.07 -7.66 11.62
CA LEU A 112 8.65 -7.36 11.42
C LEU A 112 8.44 -6.36 10.27
N LEU A 113 9.32 -5.37 10.13
CA LEU A 113 9.25 -4.35 9.08
C LEU A 113 9.82 -4.84 7.74
N ASN A 114 10.86 -5.66 7.80
CA ASN A 114 11.56 -6.19 6.61
C ASN A 114 11.08 -7.58 6.18
N GLY A 115 10.20 -8.21 6.95
CA GLY A 115 9.63 -9.51 6.63
C GLY A 115 8.89 -9.44 5.29
N VAL A 116 9.21 -10.37 4.39
CA VAL A 116 8.41 -10.59 3.18
C VAL A 116 7.05 -11.10 3.64
N GLU A 117 6.04 -10.22 3.62
CA GLU A 117 4.67 -10.66 3.80
C GLU A 117 4.29 -11.52 2.59
N HIS A 118 4.48 -12.83 2.72
CA HIS A 118 3.87 -13.78 1.81
C HIS A 118 2.36 -13.70 2.05
N ALA A 119 1.66 -12.90 1.23
CA ALA A 119 0.23 -13.01 1.11
C ALA A 119 -0.09 -14.45 0.72
N ASN A 120 -0.69 -15.22 1.63
CA ASN A 120 -1.27 -16.49 1.27
C ASN A 120 -2.40 -16.18 0.29
N PHE A 121 -2.16 -16.43 -1.00
CA PHE A 121 -3.09 -16.21 -2.12
C PHE A 121 -4.47 -16.84 -1.87
N PHE A 122 -4.57 -17.80 -0.94
CA PHE A 122 -5.79 -18.49 -0.53
C PHE A 122 -6.55 -17.83 0.65
N GLU A 123 -5.98 -16.84 1.35
CA GLU A 123 -6.60 -16.17 2.50
C GLU A 123 -7.19 -14.79 2.16
N THR A 124 -6.72 -14.14 1.09
CA THR A 124 -7.25 -12.86 0.63
C THR A 124 -8.55 -13.08 -0.16
N ARG A 125 -9.72 -12.81 0.45
CA ARG A 125 -10.97 -12.71 -0.31
C ARG A 125 -10.95 -11.40 -1.10
N ALA A 126 -10.96 -11.48 -2.43
CA ALA A 126 -11.29 -10.34 -3.28
C ALA A 126 -12.74 -9.89 -2.97
N THR A 127 -12.90 -8.73 -2.33
CA THR A 127 -14.21 -8.11 -2.09
C THR A 127 -14.61 -7.10 -3.16
N GLU A 128 -13.72 -6.83 -4.12
CA GLU A 128 -14.05 -6.07 -5.31
C GLU A 128 -14.47 -7.06 -6.41
N TYR A 129 -15.67 -6.85 -6.96
CA TYR A 129 -16.39 -7.71 -7.94
C TYR A 129 -17.22 -8.88 -7.39
N SER A 130 -18.09 -8.62 -6.40
CA SER A 130 -19.37 -9.35 -6.34
C SER A 130 -20.40 -8.72 -7.29
N LYS A 131 -20.55 -9.32 -8.47
CA LYS A 131 -21.68 -9.26 -9.43
C LYS A 131 -22.45 -7.94 -9.55
N ALA A 132 -22.28 -7.24 -10.67
CA ALA A 132 -23.46 -6.73 -11.36
C ALA A 132 -24.33 -7.95 -11.69
N ALA A 133 -25.45 -8.11 -11.01
CA ALA A 133 -26.40 -9.17 -11.30
C ALA A 133 -26.83 -9.04 -12.77
N THR A 134 -26.34 -9.90 -13.64
CA THR A 134 -26.89 -10.06 -14.98
C THR A 134 -28.36 -10.42 -14.78
N ARG A 135 -29.27 -9.48 -15.08
CA ARG A 135 -30.71 -9.75 -15.03
C ARG A 135 -31.03 -10.84 -16.05
N GLY A 136 -31.62 -11.93 -15.59
CA GLY A 136 -32.04 -13.06 -16.43
C GLY A 136 -32.13 -14.36 -15.62
N ASN A 137 -33.09 -15.21 -15.96
CA ASN A 137 -33.23 -16.53 -15.36
C ASN A 137 -32.32 -17.52 -16.10
N TRP A 138 -31.48 -18.27 -15.38
CA TRP A 138 -30.61 -19.30 -15.95
C TRP A 138 -31.36 -20.38 -16.73
N ASN A 139 -32.63 -20.62 -16.41
CA ASN A 139 -33.47 -21.57 -17.14
C ASN A 139 -33.82 -21.07 -18.56
N GLU A 140 -33.87 -19.75 -18.80
CA GLU A 140 -34.20 -19.18 -20.11
C GLU A 140 -33.00 -19.19 -21.09
N VAL A 141 -31.78 -19.33 -20.56
CA VAL A 141 -30.54 -19.31 -21.35
C VAL A 141 -30.47 -20.55 -22.25
N TRP A 142 -30.80 -21.71 -21.70
CA TRP A 142 -30.77 -22.98 -22.44
C TRP A 142 -31.93 -23.09 -23.44
N ASP A 143 -33.11 -22.62 -23.07
CA ASP A 143 -34.27 -22.58 -23.97
C ASP A 143 -34.05 -21.71 -25.22
N ASN A 144 -33.33 -20.58 -25.07
CA ASN A 144 -33.00 -19.71 -26.19
C ASN A 144 -31.88 -20.28 -27.07
N PHE A 145 -30.93 -21.01 -26.46
CA PHE A 145 -29.88 -21.72 -27.19
C PHE A 145 -30.48 -22.86 -28.04
N ASP A 146 -31.35 -23.67 -27.45
CA ASP A 146 -32.03 -24.78 -28.13
C ASP A 146 -32.94 -24.30 -29.25
N ARG A 147 -33.66 -23.18 -29.06
CA ARG A 147 -34.47 -22.55 -30.12
C ARG A 147 -33.62 -22.09 -31.29
N ARG A 148 -32.46 -21.47 -31.03
CA ARG A 148 -31.51 -21.05 -32.08
C ARG A 148 -30.92 -22.25 -32.82
N GLN A 149 -30.59 -23.33 -32.13
CA GLN A 149 -30.05 -24.52 -32.76
C GLN A 149 -31.10 -25.22 -33.64
N LYS A 150 -32.34 -25.36 -33.14
CA LYS A 150 -33.47 -25.90 -33.93
C LYS A 150 -33.79 -25.06 -35.15
N ALA A 151 -33.72 -23.73 -35.05
CA ALA A 151 -33.91 -22.82 -36.19
C ALA A 151 -32.80 -22.99 -37.25
N LYS A 152 -31.53 -23.14 -36.82
CA LYS A 152 -30.41 -23.46 -37.74
C LYS A 152 -30.56 -24.81 -38.41
N THR A 153 -30.97 -25.84 -37.68
CA THR A 153 -31.19 -27.18 -38.25
C THR A 153 -32.38 -27.21 -39.22
N LYS A 154 -33.44 -26.43 -38.94
CA LYS A 154 -34.58 -26.29 -39.84
C LYS A 154 -34.21 -25.55 -41.14
N ALA A 155 -33.45 -24.46 -41.03
CA ALA A 155 -32.93 -23.74 -42.20
C ALA A 155 -32.02 -24.63 -43.06
N ALA A 156 -31.16 -25.44 -42.44
CA ALA A 156 -30.28 -26.38 -43.14
C ALA A 156 -31.01 -27.54 -43.84
N ASN A 157 -32.19 -27.93 -43.35
CA ASN A 157 -33.00 -29.00 -43.96
C ASN A 157 -33.97 -28.50 -45.05
N GLU A 158 -34.24 -27.19 -45.12
CA GLU A 158 -35.16 -26.59 -46.11
C GLU A 158 -34.43 -25.94 -47.30
N SER A 159 -33.11 -25.73 -47.24
CA SER A 159 -32.29 -25.21 -48.35
C SER A 159 -31.34 -26.25 -48.93
N GLY A 160 -31.84 -27.07 -49.86
CA GLY A 160 -30.98 -27.67 -50.88
C GLY A 160 -30.54 -26.60 -51.88
N ALA A 161 -29.22 -26.46 -52.05
CA ALA A 161 -28.49 -25.70 -53.07
C ALA A 161 -28.29 -24.17 -52.89
N ALA A 162 -27.01 -23.81 -53.11
CA ALA A 162 -26.43 -22.57 -53.63
C ALA A 162 -26.34 -21.31 -52.72
N ASP A 163 -25.09 -21.06 -52.34
CA ASP A 163 -24.40 -19.78 -52.08
C ASP A 163 -25.23 -18.48 -52.14
N ALA A 164 -25.47 -17.89 -50.97
CA ALA A 164 -25.62 -16.45 -50.79
C ALA A 164 -25.26 -16.08 -49.34
N GLU A 165 -24.27 -15.18 -49.17
CA GLU A 165 -23.95 -14.58 -47.87
C GLU A 165 -25.18 -13.86 -47.30
N PRO A 166 -25.59 -14.14 -46.05
CA PRO A 166 -26.67 -13.39 -45.44
C PRO A 166 -26.13 -12.05 -44.93
N LYS A 167 -26.67 -10.96 -45.46
CA LYS A 167 -26.52 -9.61 -44.89
C LYS A 167 -26.96 -9.62 -43.44
N ASP A 168 -26.06 -9.17 -42.57
CA ASP A 168 -26.27 -9.01 -41.13
C ASP A 168 -27.19 -7.79 -40.88
N GLU A 169 -28.50 -8.02 -40.85
CA GLU A 169 -29.48 -7.07 -40.29
C GLU A 169 -29.87 -7.53 -38.87
N GLY A 170 -28.88 -7.61 -37.98
CA GLY A 170 -29.07 -7.80 -36.55
C GLY A 170 -28.17 -6.84 -35.79
N GLY A 171 -28.71 -5.69 -35.38
CA GLY A 171 -27.97 -4.64 -34.68
C GLY A 171 -27.08 -5.19 -33.56
N ASP A 172 -25.78 -4.93 -33.69
CA ASP A 172 -24.74 -5.37 -32.77
C ASP A 172 -25.00 -4.86 -31.35
N MET A 173 -24.89 -5.77 -30.39
CA MET A 173 -25.11 -5.52 -28.95
C MET A 173 -24.12 -4.50 -28.37
N PHE A 174 -23.04 -4.19 -29.10
CA PHE A 174 -22.07 -3.15 -28.76
C PHE A 174 -22.45 -1.75 -29.24
N SER A 175 -23.45 -1.59 -30.10
CA SER A 175 -23.91 -0.26 -30.55
C SER A 175 -24.72 0.50 -29.49
N ALA A 176 -25.23 -0.20 -28.47
CA ALA A 176 -26.04 0.39 -27.39
C ALA A 176 -25.22 0.86 -26.17
N ALA A 177 -23.90 0.63 -26.15
CA ALA A 177 -23.01 1.11 -25.10
C ALA A 177 -22.31 2.38 -25.60
N GLY A 178 -23.00 3.52 -25.52
CA GLY A 178 -22.40 4.84 -25.74
C GLY A 178 -21.29 5.11 -24.74
N VAL A 179 -20.06 4.78 -25.10
CA VAL A 179 -18.84 5.29 -24.49
C VAL A 179 -18.11 6.06 -25.59
N ALA A 180 -18.30 7.38 -25.61
CA ALA A 180 -17.44 8.26 -26.35
C ALA A 180 -16.05 8.21 -25.72
N ALA A 181 -15.05 7.83 -26.51
CA ALA A 181 -13.65 8.05 -26.18
C ALA A 181 -13.21 9.39 -26.78
N GLU A 182 -13.05 10.39 -25.92
CA GLU A 182 -12.03 11.45 -26.00
C GLU A 182 -11.38 11.57 -24.61
#